data_AF-A0A1F9CV70-F1
#
_entry.id   AF-A0A1F9CV70-F1
#
_cell.length_a   1.000
_cell.length_b   1.000
_cell.length_c   1.000
_cell.angle_alpha   90.00
_cell.angle_beta   90.00
_cell.angle_gamma   90.00
#
_symmetry.space_group_name_H-M   'P 1'
#
loop_
_entity.id
_entity.type
_entity.pdbx_description
1 polymer ?
#
loop_
_entity_poly.entity_id
_entity_poly.type
_entity_poly.pdbx_seq_one_letter_code
_entity_poly.pdbx_strand_id
1 'polypeptide(L)'
;MRRFIPGKRGFTLIELMLVIAIAGVLASVAMPSYLNYLQRARATQCHVDRGETQNVIRQYYQDHPDTELTSLQQLIDAGYLRHGFNCPLGGEYVLIPAKVAGSQYPIVACSLHYLPELMPESTPVPTPEPTPQPTPVTPVEPVEPVTPVEPVKPLEPEKPAKPEKPVKPEKPEKPKKSEMPLASLDYAFKIISIPVVDLTKQITIAS
;
A
#
# COMPACT_ATOMS: atom_id res chain seq x y z
N MET A 1 -33.34 25.84 -44.02
CA MET A 1 -34.25 25.31 -42.97
C MET A 1 -33.44 24.97 -41.72
N ARG A 2 -33.49 25.80 -40.68
CA ARG A 2 -32.79 25.57 -39.40
C ARG A 2 -33.68 24.71 -38.51
N ARG A 3 -33.27 23.47 -38.29
CA ARG A 3 -34.01 22.47 -37.50
C ARG A 3 -33.93 22.86 -36.02
N PHE A 4 -35.04 23.28 -35.41
CA PHE A 4 -35.15 23.41 -33.95
C PHE A 4 -35.11 22.00 -33.36
N ILE A 5 -34.08 21.69 -32.58
CA ILE A 5 -34.00 20.44 -31.80
C ILE A 5 -34.93 20.64 -30.59
N PRO A 6 -36.04 19.91 -30.46
CA PRO A 6 -36.92 20.05 -29.31
C PRO A 6 -36.21 19.58 -28.03
N GLY A 7 -36.16 20.47 -27.04
CA GLY A 7 -36.13 20.14 -25.62
C GLY A 7 -34.88 19.45 -25.06
N LYS A 8 -33.71 20.09 -25.14
CA LYS A 8 -32.65 19.78 -24.17
C LYS A 8 -32.87 20.62 -22.91
N ARG A 9 -33.47 20.03 -21.87
CA ARG A 9 -33.56 20.64 -20.55
C ARG A 9 -32.13 20.82 -20.02
N GLY A 10 -31.71 22.07 -19.82
CA GLY A 10 -30.41 22.38 -19.22
C GLY A 10 -30.43 22.15 -17.72
N PHE A 11 -29.28 21.78 -17.14
CA PHE A 11 -29.09 21.71 -15.69
C PHE A 11 -29.41 23.07 -15.07
N THR A 12 -30.16 23.07 -13.96
CA THR A 12 -30.48 24.32 -13.27
C THR A 12 -29.38 24.69 -12.27
N LEU A 13 -29.17 25.97 -12.01
CA LEU A 13 -28.20 26.42 -11.00
C LEU A 13 -28.57 25.89 -9.61
N ILE A 14 -29.86 25.82 -9.30
CA ILE A 14 -30.34 25.30 -8.02
C ILE A 14 -30.06 23.80 -7.85
N GLU A 15 -30.18 23.01 -8.92
CA GLU A 15 -29.86 21.58 -8.91
C GLU A 15 -28.37 21.35 -8.67
N LEU A 16 -27.50 22.15 -9.29
CA LEU A 16 -26.07 22.09 -9.03
C LEU A 16 -25.73 22.51 -7.58
N MET A 17 -26.36 23.58 -7.06
CA MET A 17 -26.13 24.04 -5.69
C MET A 17 -26.52 22.98 -4.65
N LEU A 18 -27.64 22.28 -4.85
CA LEU A 18 -28.05 21.21 -3.95
C LEU A 18 -27.08 20.02 -4.00
N VAL A 19 -26.61 19.65 -5.19
CA VAL A 19 -25.66 18.53 -5.36
C VAL A 19 -24.35 18.80 -4.63
N ILE A 20 -23.75 20.00 -4.81
CA ILE A 20 -22.50 20.34 -4.10
C ILE A 20 -22.72 20.46 -2.59
N ALA A 21 -23.89 20.91 -2.15
CA ALA A 21 -24.23 20.99 -0.73
C ALA A 21 -24.26 19.60 -0.09
N ILE A 22 -24.95 18.63 -0.70
CA ILE A 22 -25.01 17.24 -0.21
C ILE A 22 -23.62 16.59 -0.29
N ALA A 23 -22.89 16.77 -1.40
CA ALA A 23 -21.54 16.23 -1.56
C ALA A 23 -20.59 16.77 -0.48
N GLY A 24 -20.70 18.05 -0.11
CA GLY A 24 -19.91 18.66 0.96
C GLY A 24 -20.17 18.03 2.33
N VAL A 25 -21.44 17.75 2.67
CA VAL A 25 -21.81 17.07 3.92
C VAL A 25 -21.28 15.63 3.95
N LEU A 26 -21.35 14.89 2.84
CA LEU A 26 -20.81 13.54 2.78
C LEU A 26 -19.27 13.54 2.87
N ALA A 27 -18.60 14.46 2.19
CA ALA A 27 -17.16 14.58 2.20
C ALA A 27 -16.60 14.93 3.60
N SER A 28 -17.29 15.79 4.37
CA SER A 28 -16.83 16.17 5.71
C SER A 28 -16.79 15.00 6.69
N VAL A 29 -17.72 14.05 6.56
CA VAL A 29 -17.76 12.83 7.37
C VAL A 29 -16.79 11.76 6.83
N ALA A 30 -16.69 11.62 5.51
CA ALA A 30 -15.86 10.57 4.88
C ALA A 30 -14.35 10.87 4.95
N MET A 31 -13.95 12.13 4.79
CA MET A 31 -12.54 12.53 4.70
C MET A 31 -11.69 12.14 5.93
N PRO A 32 -12.08 12.44 7.19
CA PRO A 32 -11.26 12.06 8.35
C PRO A 32 -11.08 10.54 8.46
N SER A 33 -12.12 9.77 8.14
CA SER A 33 -12.05 8.29 8.13
C SER A 33 -11.04 7.79 7.09
N TYR A 34 -11.10 8.33 5.87
CA TYR A 34 -10.17 7.96 4.80
C TYR A 34 -8.71 8.33 5.13
N LEU A 35 -8.47 9.52 5.69
CA LEU A 35 -7.13 9.93 6.12
C LEU A 35 -6.58 9.02 7.22
N ASN A 36 -7.41 8.66 8.21
CA ASN A 36 -7.03 7.72 9.26
C ASN A 36 -6.70 6.33 8.69
N TYR A 37 -7.46 5.85 7.72
CA TYR A 37 -7.18 4.59 7.03
C TYR A 37 -5.80 4.62 6.34
N LEU A 38 -5.51 5.70 5.59
CA LEU A 38 -4.21 5.86 4.94
C LEU A 38 -3.05 5.94 5.95
N GLN A 39 -3.24 6.64 7.08
CA GLN A 39 -2.24 6.72 8.13
C GLN A 39 -1.94 5.34 8.73
N ARG A 40 -2.98 4.56 9.04
CA ARG A 40 -2.83 3.18 9.55
C ARG A 40 -2.12 2.29 8.54
N ALA A 41 -2.51 2.34 7.27
CA ALA A 41 -1.86 1.57 6.21
C ALA A 41 -0.36 1.90 6.11
N ARG A 42 0.01 3.18 6.18
CA ARG A 42 1.42 3.62 6.18
C ARG A 42 2.17 3.19 7.45
N ALA A 43 1.54 3.22 8.62
CA ALA A 43 2.15 2.71 9.85
C ALA A 43 2.42 1.20 9.75
N THR A 44 1.49 0.42 9.20
CA THR A 44 1.70 -1.01 8.94
C THR A 44 2.82 -1.26 7.93
N GLN A 45 2.88 -0.50 6.84
CA GLN A 45 3.98 -0.56 5.88
C GLN A 45 5.32 -0.28 6.56
N CYS A 46 5.41 0.78 7.37
CA CYS A 46 6.61 1.07 8.15
C CYS A 46 7.04 -0.10 9.04
N HIS A 47 6.11 -0.83 9.63
CA HIS A 47 6.41 -2.01 10.45
C HIS A 47 6.98 -3.16 9.60
N VAL A 48 6.39 -3.42 8.43
CA VAL A 48 6.89 -4.43 7.47
C VAL A 48 8.29 -4.06 6.99
N ASP A 49 8.51 -2.83 6.57
CA ASP A 49 9.81 -2.34 6.06
C ASP A 49 10.93 -2.47 7.11
N ARG A 50 10.62 -2.19 8.38
CA ARG A 50 11.56 -2.42 9.50
C ARG A 50 11.91 -3.89 9.64
N GLY A 51 10.91 -4.77 9.58
CA GLY A 51 11.11 -6.22 9.65
C GLY A 51 11.95 -6.76 8.48
N GLU A 52 11.69 -6.27 7.27
CA GLU A 52 12.49 -6.60 6.09
C GLU A 52 13.94 -6.15 6.27
N THR A 53 14.16 -4.89 6.65
CA THR A 53 15.50 -4.35 6.91
C THR A 53 16.20 -5.16 8.01
N GLN A 54 15.48 -5.58 9.06
CA GLN A 54 16.01 -6.42 10.13
C GLN A 54 16.48 -7.79 9.61
N ASN A 55 15.74 -8.40 8.68
CA ASN A 55 16.13 -9.66 8.06
C ASN A 55 17.40 -9.50 7.20
N VAL A 56 17.51 -8.38 6.48
CA VAL A 56 18.73 -8.06 5.71
C VAL A 56 19.94 -7.88 6.63
N ILE A 57 19.79 -7.18 7.75
CA ILE A 57 20.85 -7.06 8.75
C ILE A 57 21.25 -8.45 9.27
N ARG A 58 20.29 -9.31 9.59
CA ARG A 58 20.58 -10.68 10.04
C ARG A 58 21.39 -11.45 9.00
N GLN A 59 21.02 -11.35 7.72
CA GLN A 59 21.76 -11.98 6.63
C GLN A 59 23.19 -11.41 6.53
N TYR A 60 23.35 -10.10 6.60
CA TYR A 60 24.65 -9.45 6.55
C TYR A 60 25.60 -9.97 7.65
N TYR A 61 25.11 -10.13 8.88
CA TYR A 61 25.90 -10.69 9.99
C TYR A 61 26.22 -12.17 9.85
N GLN A 62 25.46 -12.92 9.05
CA GLN A 62 25.82 -14.31 8.72
C GLN A 62 27.02 -14.35 7.77
N ASP A 63 27.08 -13.40 6.84
CA ASP A 63 28.16 -13.30 5.87
C ASP A 63 29.40 -12.58 6.42
N HIS A 64 29.21 -11.69 7.41
CA HIS A 64 30.24 -10.80 7.98
C HIS A 64 30.26 -10.83 9.52
N PRO A 65 30.66 -11.93 10.17
CA PRO A 65 30.49 -12.15 11.60
C PRO A 65 31.26 -11.15 12.50
N ASP A 66 32.37 -10.61 12.02
CA ASP A 66 33.27 -9.74 12.80
C ASP A 66 33.06 -8.24 12.53
N THR A 67 31.95 -7.87 11.88
CA THR A 67 31.67 -6.48 11.50
C THR A 67 30.58 -5.85 12.38
N GLU A 68 30.73 -4.57 12.70
CA GLU A 68 29.72 -3.80 13.43
C GLU A 68 29.12 -2.74 12.51
N LEU A 69 27.80 -2.76 12.37
CA LEU A 69 27.11 -1.72 11.61
C LEU A 69 26.89 -0.47 12.45
N THR A 70 27.26 0.67 11.88
CA THR A 70 27.03 2.01 12.46
C THR A 70 25.92 2.78 11.73
N SER A 71 25.62 2.42 10.48
CA SER A 71 24.57 3.08 9.70
C SER A 71 23.94 2.15 8.65
N LEU A 72 22.70 2.44 8.24
CA LEU A 72 22.04 1.72 7.14
C LEU A 72 22.79 1.88 5.80
N GLN A 73 23.54 2.98 5.63
CA GLN A 73 24.27 3.26 4.40
C GLN A 73 25.30 2.17 4.09
N GLN A 74 25.91 1.57 5.11
CA GLN A 74 26.85 0.46 4.94
C GLN A 74 26.21 -0.75 4.25
N LEU A 75 24.92 -1.04 4.49
CA LEU A 75 24.24 -2.12 3.76
C LEU A 75 23.95 -1.76 2.31
N ILE A 76 23.73 -0.48 2.01
CA ILE A 76 23.53 0.00 0.64
C ILE A 76 24.85 -0.16 -0.12
N ASP A 77 25.95 0.30 0.48
CA ASP A 77 27.28 0.23 -0.12
C ASP A 77 27.75 -1.23 -0.28
N ALA A 78 27.40 -2.11 0.66
CA ALA A 78 27.65 -3.55 0.58
C ALA A 78 26.71 -4.30 -0.39
N GLY A 79 25.72 -3.62 -0.97
CA GLY A 79 24.79 -4.20 -1.94
C GLY A 79 23.68 -5.08 -1.35
N TYR A 80 23.50 -5.08 -0.03
CA TYR A 80 22.42 -5.80 0.65
C TYR A 80 21.09 -5.04 0.58
N LEU A 81 21.13 -3.71 0.51
CA LEU A 81 19.96 -2.87 0.31
C LEU A 81 20.00 -2.18 -1.05
N ARG A 82 18.87 -2.19 -1.77
CA ARG A 82 18.73 -1.58 -3.10
C ARG A 82 18.72 -0.05 -3.01
N HIS A 83 18.01 0.49 -2.03
CA HIS A 83 17.84 1.91 -1.77
C HIS A 83 17.58 2.11 -0.27
N GLY A 84 17.72 3.34 0.23
CA GLY A 84 17.31 3.68 1.58
C GLY A 84 15.82 3.40 1.76
N PHE A 85 15.50 2.48 2.67
CA PHE A 85 14.14 2.34 3.17
C PHE A 85 13.82 3.63 3.95
N ASN A 86 12.74 4.31 3.58
CA ASN A 86 12.26 5.50 4.29
C ASN A 86 10.85 5.20 4.79
N CYS A 87 10.54 5.64 6.00
CA CYS A 87 9.19 5.43 6.52
C CYS A 87 8.18 6.21 5.67
N PRO A 88 7.06 5.60 5.25
CA PRO A 88 6.03 6.26 4.43
C PRO A 88 5.32 7.43 5.14
N LEU A 89 5.55 7.62 6.45
CA LEU A 89 5.12 8.80 7.21
C LEU A 89 6.18 9.91 7.29
N GLY A 90 7.33 9.76 6.63
CA GLY A 90 8.42 10.73 6.63
C GLY A 90 9.42 10.56 7.78
N GLY A 91 9.41 9.40 8.44
CA GLY A 91 10.39 9.06 9.48
C GLY A 91 11.66 8.46 8.90
N GLU A 92 12.72 8.47 9.70
CA GLU A 92 14.00 7.88 9.37
C GLU A 92 14.18 6.55 10.12
N TYR A 93 14.84 5.58 9.50
CA TYR A 93 15.22 4.35 10.16
C TYR A 93 16.58 4.50 10.84
N VAL A 94 16.62 4.18 12.13
CA VAL A 94 17.80 4.30 12.98
C VAL A 94 18.17 2.93 13.51
N LEU A 95 19.47 2.62 13.51
CA LEU A 95 19.99 1.40 14.11
C LEU A 95 20.20 1.60 15.60
N ILE A 96 19.53 0.77 16.40
CA ILE A 96 19.81 0.65 17.82
C ILE A 96 20.92 -0.39 17.96
N PRO A 97 22.09 -0.04 18.53
CA PRO A 97 23.22 -0.95 18.63
C PRO A 97 22.88 -2.19 19.44
N ALA A 98 23.40 -3.34 19.00
CA ALA A 98 23.14 -4.67 19.55
C ALA A 98 23.34 -4.75 21.08
N LYS A 99 24.41 -4.10 21.57
CA LYS A 99 24.76 -4.00 23.00
C LYS A 99 23.69 -3.30 23.84
N VAL A 100 23.04 -2.28 23.28
CA VAL A 100 21.96 -1.53 23.97
C VAL A 100 20.64 -2.31 23.90
N ALA A 101 20.40 -2.99 22.78
CA ALA A 101 19.22 -3.79 22.57
C ALA A 101 19.25 -5.18 23.24
N GLY A 102 20.38 -5.60 23.82
CA GLY A 102 20.54 -6.95 24.38
C GLY A 102 20.38 -8.07 23.33
N SER A 103 20.76 -7.80 22.08
CA SER A 103 20.60 -8.74 20.95
C SER A 103 21.93 -8.98 20.25
N GLN A 104 22.00 -9.97 19.36
CA GLN A 104 23.22 -10.33 18.62
C GLN A 104 23.55 -9.33 17.50
N TYR A 105 22.55 -8.64 16.96
CA TYR A 105 22.66 -7.70 15.85
C TYR A 105 21.83 -6.45 16.15
N PRO A 106 22.14 -5.28 15.57
CA PRO A 106 21.39 -4.06 15.81
C PRO A 106 19.92 -4.19 15.40
N ILE A 107 19.04 -3.49 16.09
CA ILE A 107 17.60 -3.46 15.81
C ILE A 107 17.25 -2.21 15.02
N VAL A 108 16.47 -2.36 13.96
CA VAL A 108 15.95 -1.24 13.17
C VAL A 108 14.76 -0.60 13.89
N ALA A 109 14.91 0.66 14.27
CA ALA A 109 13.86 1.51 14.80
C ALA A 109 13.46 2.58 13.79
N CYS A 110 12.27 3.15 13.94
CA CYS A 110 11.85 4.33 13.18
C CYS A 110 11.73 5.53 14.13
N SER A 111 12.17 6.71 13.71
CA SER A 111 12.07 7.94 14.50
C SER A 111 10.62 8.37 14.79
N LEU A 112 9.68 8.06 13.90
CA LEU A 112 8.25 8.37 14.09
C LEU A 112 7.47 7.26 14.82
N HIS A 113 7.98 6.02 14.82
CA HIS A 113 7.33 4.87 15.44
C HIS A 113 8.27 4.21 16.48
N TYR A 114 8.81 5.04 17.38
CA TYR A 114 9.89 4.65 18.28
C TYR A 114 9.41 3.65 19.36
N LEU A 115 10.11 2.50 19.38
CA LEU A 115 10.30 1.57 20.50
C LEU A 115 9.23 0.50 20.81
N PRO A 116 9.62 -0.60 21.48
CA PRO A 116 9.59 -1.95 20.91
C PRO A 116 8.69 -2.91 21.72
N GLU A 117 7.84 -2.38 22.60
CA GLU A 117 6.91 -3.14 23.46
C GLU A 117 5.53 -2.47 23.61
N LEU A 118 5.28 -1.35 22.94
CA LEU A 118 3.93 -0.80 22.81
C LEU A 118 3.40 -1.13 21.42
N MET A 119 3.23 -2.42 21.16
CA MET A 119 1.93 -2.77 20.63
C MET A 119 0.95 -2.17 21.64
N PRO A 120 0.06 -1.20 21.32
CA PRO A 120 -1.24 -1.32 21.97
C PRO A 120 -1.62 -2.75 21.62
N GLU A 121 -1.63 -3.63 22.62
CA GLU A 121 -2.31 -4.91 22.55
C GLU A 121 -3.47 -4.68 21.62
N SER A 122 -3.36 -5.27 20.43
CA SER A 122 -4.14 -4.94 19.23
C SER A 122 -5.44 -4.38 19.72
N THR A 123 -5.67 -3.05 19.70
CA THR A 123 -6.98 -2.56 20.14
C THR A 123 -7.91 -3.36 19.29
N PRO A 124 -8.70 -4.27 19.89
CA PRO A 124 -9.21 -5.39 19.16
C PRO A 124 -9.96 -4.75 18.03
N VAL A 125 -9.47 -4.96 16.80
CA VAL A 125 -10.29 -4.73 15.62
C VAL A 125 -11.60 -5.34 16.04
N PRO A 126 -12.72 -4.59 16.14
CA PRO A 126 -13.95 -5.13 16.67
C PRO A 126 -14.16 -6.43 15.94
N THR A 127 -13.91 -7.53 16.66
CA THR A 127 -14.04 -8.85 16.11
C THR A 127 -15.48 -8.84 15.64
N PRO A 128 -15.77 -9.16 14.36
CA PRO A 128 -17.16 -9.31 13.96
C PRO A 128 -17.77 -10.22 15.01
N GLU A 129 -18.78 -9.69 15.72
CA GLU A 129 -19.40 -10.34 16.86
C GLU A 129 -19.57 -11.82 16.47
N PRO A 130 -19.04 -12.77 17.27
CA PRO A 130 -19.07 -14.16 16.89
C PRO A 130 -20.53 -14.47 16.60
N THR A 131 -20.80 -14.84 15.35
CA THR A 131 -22.12 -15.32 14.96
C THR A 131 -22.50 -16.36 16.01
N PRO A 132 -23.68 -16.26 16.63
CA PRO A 132 -24.05 -17.12 17.75
C PRO A 132 -23.71 -18.56 17.38
N GLN A 133 -22.85 -19.18 18.19
CA GLN A 133 -22.42 -20.55 17.95
C GLN A 133 -23.68 -21.41 17.83
N PRO A 134 -23.82 -22.23 16.77
CA PRO A 134 -24.93 -23.16 16.70
C PRO A 134 -24.88 -24.03 17.96
N THR A 135 -26.02 -24.14 18.65
CA THR A 135 -26.14 -25.02 19.81
C THR A 135 -25.68 -26.42 19.45
N PRO A 136 -25.06 -27.19 20.37
CA PRO A 136 -24.63 -28.54 20.11
C PRO A 136 -25.81 -29.35 19.58
N VAL A 137 -25.78 -29.68 18.29
CA VAL A 137 -26.70 -30.65 17.71
C VAL A 137 -26.30 -32.01 18.26
N THR A 138 -27.28 -32.74 18.78
CA THR A 138 -27.12 -34.12 19.26
C THR A 138 -26.37 -34.95 18.21
N PRO A 139 -25.43 -35.83 18.60
CA PRO A 139 -24.73 -36.68 17.65
C PRO A 139 -25.74 -37.44 16.79
N VAL A 140 -25.69 -37.21 15.49
CA VAL A 140 -26.45 -38.00 14.52
C VAL A 140 -25.89 -39.41 14.56
N GLU A 141 -26.77 -40.41 14.68
CA GLU A 141 -26.35 -41.82 14.71
C GLU A 141 -25.46 -42.16 13.50
N PRO A 142 -24.46 -43.05 13.66
CA PRO A 142 -23.57 -43.41 12.57
C PRO A 142 -24.37 -43.92 11.37
N VAL A 143 -24.29 -43.20 10.26
CA VAL A 143 -24.83 -43.66 8.98
C VAL A 143 -24.03 -44.89 8.57
N GLU A 144 -24.73 -45.98 8.23
CA GLU A 144 -24.10 -47.24 7.83
C GLU A 144 -23.11 -47.04 6.66
N PRO A 145 -22.02 -47.83 6.60
CA PRO A 145 -21.02 -47.67 5.56
C PRO A 145 -21.64 -47.84 4.16
N VAL A 146 -21.61 -46.78 3.37
CA VAL A 146 -21.90 -46.88 1.93
C VAL A 146 -20.90 -47.82 1.29
N THR A 147 -21.40 -48.84 0.59
CA THR A 147 -20.57 -49.79 -0.14
C THR A 147 -19.74 -49.06 -1.20
N PRO A 148 -18.46 -49.46 -1.41
CA PRO A 148 -17.64 -48.86 -2.44
C PRO A 148 -18.30 -49.03 -3.82
N VAL A 149 -18.56 -47.91 -4.49
CA VAL A 149 -18.99 -47.91 -5.90
C VAL A 149 -17.83 -48.44 -6.73
N GLU A 150 -18.11 -49.40 -7.60
CA GLU A 150 -17.09 -50.03 -8.45
C GLU A 150 -16.33 -48.98 -9.30
N PRO A 151 -15.03 -49.17 -9.55
CA PRO A 151 -14.25 -48.24 -10.35
C PRO A 151 -14.84 -48.04 -11.74
N VAL A 152 -15.20 -46.80 -12.06
CA VAL A 152 -15.62 -46.42 -13.41
C VAL A 152 -14.46 -46.64 -14.38
N LYS A 153 -14.73 -47.38 -15.45
CA LYS A 153 -13.76 -47.70 -16.51
C LYS A 153 -13.16 -46.40 -17.06
N PRO A 154 -11.83 -46.33 -17.29
CA PRO A 154 -11.21 -45.13 -17.86
C PRO A 154 -11.86 -44.77 -19.19
N LEU A 155 -12.28 -43.50 -19.32
CA LEU A 155 -12.72 -42.94 -20.58
C LEU A 155 -11.55 -42.98 -21.58
N GLU A 156 -11.79 -43.55 -22.76
CA GLU A 156 -10.79 -43.55 -23.83
C GLU A 156 -10.44 -42.10 -24.23
N PRO A 157 -9.16 -41.79 -24.47
CA PRO A 157 -8.75 -40.43 -24.78
C PRO A 157 -9.39 -39.95 -26.09
N GLU A 158 -10.10 -38.82 -26.00
CA GLU A 158 -10.65 -38.17 -27.18
C GLU A 158 -9.54 -37.71 -28.13
N LYS A 159 -9.80 -37.91 -29.42
CA LYS A 159 -8.86 -37.62 -30.51
C LYS A 159 -8.53 -36.11 -30.53
N PRO A 160 -7.25 -35.71 -30.72
CA PRO A 160 -6.88 -34.30 -30.69
C PRO A 160 -7.67 -33.47 -31.70
N ALA A 161 -8.27 -32.38 -31.24
CA ALA A 161 -8.91 -31.41 -32.11
C ALA A 161 -7.89 -30.84 -33.12
N LYS A 162 -8.32 -30.70 -34.37
CA LYS A 162 -7.48 -30.23 -35.47
C LYS A 162 -7.05 -28.77 -35.21
N PRO A 163 -5.80 -28.37 -35.47
CA PRO A 163 -5.35 -27.00 -35.21
C PRO A 163 -6.19 -25.97 -36.00
N GLU A 164 -6.74 -24.98 -35.31
CA GLU A 164 -7.37 -23.83 -35.96
C GLU A 164 -6.32 -23.01 -36.73
N LYS A 165 -6.73 -22.48 -37.89
CA LYS A 165 -5.84 -21.75 -38.79
C LYS A 165 -5.34 -20.45 -38.12
N PRO A 166 -4.09 -20.03 -38.40
CA PRO A 166 -3.57 -18.77 -37.86
C PRO A 166 -4.43 -17.58 -38.26
N VAL A 167 -4.88 -16.82 -37.28
CA VAL A 167 -5.57 -15.54 -37.50
C VAL A 167 -4.57 -14.57 -38.13
N LYS A 168 -4.99 -13.92 -39.23
CA LYS A 168 -4.16 -12.98 -39.98
C LYS A 168 -3.85 -11.76 -39.10
N PRO A 169 -2.59 -11.29 -39.00
CA PRO A 169 -2.24 -10.16 -38.16
C PRO A 169 -2.97 -8.90 -38.64
N GLU A 170 -3.62 -8.23 -37.69
CA GLU A 170 -4.30 -6.95 -37.90
C GLU A 170 -3.25 -5.85 -38.12
N LYS A 171 -3.57 -4.92 -39.02
CA LYS A 171 -2.65 -3.90 -39.52
C LYS A 171 -2.29 -2.90 -38.39
N PRO A 172 -1.02 -2.50 -38.22
CA PRO A 172 -0.65 -1.54 -37.18
C PRO A 172 -1.37 -0.20 -37.37
N GLU A 173 -2.06 0.25 -36.33
CA GLU A 173 -2.60 1.61 -36.27
C GLU A 173 -1.44 2.63 -36.22
N LYS A 174 -1.59 3.74 -36.95
CA LYS A 174 -0.57 4.80 -37.00
C LYS A 174 -0.34 5.42 -35.62
N PRO A 175 0.89 5.80 -35.27
CA PRO A 175 1.18 6.44 -33.99
C PRO A 175 0.46 7.79 -33.93
N LYS A 176 -0.33 7.99 -32.86
CA LYS A 176 -0.88 9.31 -32.50
C LYS A 176 0.27 10.27 -32.25
N LYS A 177 0.22 11.46 -32.87
CA LYS A 177 1.14 12.57 -32.55
C LYS A 177 1.09 12.83 -31.05
N SER A 178 2.25 12.90 -30.41
CA SER A 178 2.41 13.33 -29.03
C SER A 178 2.05 14.81 -28.91
N GLU A 179 0.81 15.11 -28.53
CA GLU A 179 0.49 16.41 -27.94
C GLU A 179 1.03 16.43 -26.51
N MET A 180 2.00 17.32 -26.25
CA MET A 180 2.48 17.59 -24.89
C MET A 180 1.31 18.04 -24.01
N PRO A 181 1.10 17.46 -22.81
CA PRO A 181 0.12 17.99 -21.89
C PRO A 181 0.63 19.32 -21.32
N LEU A 182 -0.22 20.35 -21.36
CA LEU A 182 -0.03 21.71 -20.84
C LEU A 182 0.25 21.80 -19.32
N ALA A 183 0.50 20.67 -18.64
CA ALA A 183 0.72 20.57 -17.19
C ALA A 183 2.19 20.81 -16.76
N SER A 184 3.08 21.22 -17.66
CA SER A 184 4.49 21.52 -17.34
C SER A 184 4.77 23.01 -17.10
N LEU A 185 3.77 23.90 -17.23
CA LEU A 185 3.94 25.34 -16.97
C LEU A 185 3.55 25.77 -15.54
N ASP A 186 2.83 24.95 -14.79
CA ASP A 186 2.47 25.25 -13.39
C ASP A 186 3.66 25.11 -12.43
N TYR A 187 4.72 24.39 -12.82
CA TYR A 187 5.93 24.25 -12.02
C TYR A 187 6.84 25.51 -12.05
N ALA A 188 6.69 26.37 -13.06
CA ALA A 188 7.49 27.60 -13.15
C ALA A 188 6.96 28.72 -12.24
N PHE A 189 5.65 28.75 -11.96
CA PHE A 189 5.04 29.82 -11.15
C PHE A 189 5.13 29.57 -9.64
N LYS A 190 5.40 28.32 -9.22
CA LYS A 190 5.50 27.95 -7.79
C LYS A 190 6.86 28.27 -7.15
N ILE A 191 7.86 28.68 -7.95
CA ILE A 191 9.18 29.12 -7.46
C ILE A 191 9.19 30.61 -7.06
N ILE A 192 8.17 31.40 -7.44
CA ILE A 192 8.14 32.85 -7.19
C ILE A 192 7.42 33.22 -5.86
N SER A 193 6.75 32.27 -5.20
CA SER A 193 5.92 32.55 -4.01
C SER A 193 6.25 31.69 -2.78
N ILE A 194 7.55 31.49 -2.49
CA ILE A 194 7.96 31.02 -1.16
C ILE A 194 7.81 32.19 -0.17
N PRO A 195 7.06 32.04 0.93
CA PRO A 195 6.95 33.09 1.94
C PRO A 195 8.31 33.33 2.61
N VAL A 196 8.78 34.58 2.56
CA VAL A 196 9.94 35.10 3.31
C VAL A 196 9.59 35.14 4.80
N VAL A 197 9.56 33.98 5.44
CA VAL A 197 9.53 33.87 6.89
C VAL A 197 10.63 32.89 7.29
N ASP A 198 11.55 33.37 8.10
CA ASP A 198 12.60 32.65 8.81
C ASP A 198 14.03 32.66 8.22
N LEU A 199 14.56 33.87 7.94
CA LEU A 199 16.01 34.09 7.77
C LEU A 199 16.68 34.85 8.93
N THR A 200 15.94 35.28 9.97
CA THR A 200 16.49 36.06 11.09
C THR A 200 16.96 35.21 12.28
N LYS A 201 16.73 33.89 12.29
CA LYS A 201 17.20 33.00 13.37
C LYS A 201 18.57 32.34 13.16
N GLN A 202 19.18 32.45 11.98
CA GLN A 202 20.45 31.78 11.67
C GLN A 202 21.70 32.68 11.80
N ILE A 203 21.57 33.97 12.16
CA ILE A 203 22.72 34.90 12.25
C ILE A 203 23.22 35.12 13.69
N THR A 204 22.51 34.65 14.73
CA THR A 204 22.88 34.92 16.14
C THR A 204 23.71 33.80 16.80
N ILE A 205 24.45 32.98 16.04
CA ILE A 205 25.38 31.97 16.59
C ILE A 205 26.82 32.16 16.10
N ALA A 206 27.16 33.38 15.66
CA ALA A 206 28.53 33.77 15.38
C ALA A 206 28.76 35.22 15.80
N SER A 207 28.79 35.47 17.11
CA SER A 207 29.45 36.61 17.74
C SER A 207 29.80 36.25 19.18
#